data_AF-A0AB33F4F4-F1
#
_entry.id   AF-A0AB33F4F4-F1
#
_cell.length_a   1.000
_cell.length_b   1.000
_cell.length_c   1.000
_cell.angle_alpha   90.00
_cell.angle_beta   90.00
_cell.angle_gamma   90.00
#
_symmetry.space_group_name_H-M   'P 1'
#
loop_
_entity.id
_entity.type
_entity.pdbx_description
1 polymer ?
#
loop_
_entity_poly.entity_id
_entity_poly.type
_entity_poly.pdbx_seq_one_letter_code
_entity_poly.pdbx_strand_id
1 'polypeptide(L)'
;MTMLVWIGGDMAVVNPAATLGAFGIADDCVRSEIELYARQQYAEGMLFFDTSRAVSDGADGLRDLAIVKRALDYIAARGDMWHWRLKRHINNPALVRFEEKGAEVPHGDN
;
A
#
# COMPACT_ATOMS: atom_id res chain seq x y z
N MET A 1 5.62 -26.36 15.96
CA MET A 1 4.36 -26.04 16.64
C MET A 1 3.35 -25.70 15.56
N THR A 2 2.39 -26.59 15.30
CA THR A 2 1.44 -26.47 14.18
C THR A 2 0.14 -25.89 14.72
N MET A 3 -0.36 -24.80 14.13
CA MET A 3 -1.60 -24.17 14.56
C MET A 3 -2.74 -24.59 13.63
N LEU A 4 -3.88 -24.97 14.19
CA LEU A 4 -5.08 -25.28 13.40
C LEU A 4 -5.96 -24.03 13.39
N VAL A 5 -6.29 -23.53 12.20
CA VAL A 5 -7.20 -22.39 12.02
C VAL A 5 -8.42 -22.87 11.24
N TRP A 6 -9.60 -22.44 11.69
CA TRP A 6 -10.85 -22.76 11.02
C TRP A 6 -11.08 -21.77 9.87
N ILE A 7 -11.11 -22.26 8.63
CA ILE A 7 -11.28 -21.44 7.43
C ILE A 7 -12.36 -22.09 6.58
N GLY A 8 -13.52 -21.42 6.44
CA GLY A 8 -14.54 -21.82 5.46
C GLY A 8 -15.14 -23.22 5.64
N GLY A 9 -15.23 -23.74 6.87
CA GLY A 9 -15.84 -25.04 7.17
C GLY A 9 -14.85 -26.15 7.53
N ASP A 10 -13.56 -25.98 7.22
CA ASP A 10 -12.51 -26.98 7.48
C ASP A 10 -11.39 -26.45 8.39
N MET A 11 -10.73 -27.37 9.10
CA MET A 11 -9.52 -27.09 9.88
C MET A 11 -8.29 -27.13 8.97
N ALA A 12 -7.69 -25.98 8.74
CA ALA A 12 -6.43 -25.88 8.01
C ALA A 12 -5.25 -25.93 8.99
N VAL A 13 -4.25 -26.74 8.66
CA VAL A 13 -2.94 -26.71 9.30
C VAL A 13 -2.19 -25.48 8.81
N VAL A 14 -1.83 -24.59 9.72
CA VAL A 14 -1.09 -23.36 9.44
C VAL A 14 0.27 -23.41 10.11
N ASN A 15 1.32 -23.09 9.33
CA ASN A 15 2.65 -22.86 9.87
C ASN A 15 2.78 -21.37 10.24
N PRO A 16 2.74 -21.01 11.53
CA PRO A 16 2.73 -19.61 11.93
C PRO A 16 4.00 -18.86 11.51
N ALA A 17 5.15 -19.53 11.45
CA ALA A 17 6.40 -18.91 11.00
C ALA A 17 6.34 -18.54 9.51
N ALA A 18 5.77 -19.42 8.68
CA ALA A 18 5.58 -19.14 7.26
C ALA A 18 4.57 -18.00 7.04
N THR A 19 3.49 -17.98 7.82
CA THR A 19 2.49 -16.91 7.77
C THR A 19 3.07 -15.56 8.17
N LEU A 20 3.83 -15.50 9.27
CA LEU A 20 4.51 -14.27 9.70
C LEU A 20 5.53 -13.80 8.66
N GLY A 21 6.29 -14.71 8.07
CA GLY A 21 7.22 -14.38 6.99
C GLY A 21 6.51 -13.81 5.75
N ALA A 22 5.36 -14.38 5.37
CA ALA A 22 4.57 -13.87 4.25
C ALA A 22 4.03 -12.46 4.51
N PHE A 23 3.58 -12.16 5.75
CA PHE A 23 3.19 -10.79 6.11
C PHE A 23 4.36 -9.80 6.06
N GLY A 24 5.55 -10.20 6.51
CA GLY A 24 6.75 -9.34 6.40
C GLY A 24 7.06 -8.97 4.96
N ILE A 25 7.05 -9.96 4.05
CA ILE A 25 7.27 -9.72 2.61
C ILE A 25 6.18 -8.79 2.05
N ALA A 26 4.92 -9.02 2.40
CA ALA A 26 3.82 -8.17 1.94
C ALA A 26 3.94 -6.72 2.47
N ASP A 27 4.32 -6.55 3.74
CA ASP A 27 4.55 -5.23 4.36
C ASP A 27 5.70 -4.48 3.67
N ASP A 28 6.76 -5.19 3.27
CA ASP A 28 7.91 -4.62 2.57
C ASP A 28 7.58 -4.23 1.11
N CYS A 29 6.70 -4.98 0.44
CA CYS A 29 6.39 -4.77 -0.97
C CYS A 29 5.26 -3.77 -1.24
N VAL A 30 4.30 -3.61 -0.32
CA VAL A 30 3.03 -2.93 -0.62
C VAL A 30 3.19 -1.47 -1.06
N ARG A 31 4.20 -0.76 -0.53
CA ARG A 31 4.54 0.61 -0.97
C ARG A 31 4.97 0.61 -2.44
N SER A 32 5.91 -0.27 -2.80
CA SER A 32 6.43 -0.39 -4.15
C SER A 32 5.36 -0.81 -5.14
N GLU A 33 4.38 -1.63 -4.75
CA GLU A 33 3.23 -1.95 -5.62
C GLU A 33 2.48 -0.69 -6.07
N ILE A 34 2.25 0.27 -5.17
CA ILE A 34 1.62 1.54 -5.55
C ILE A 34 2.57 2.40 -6.40
N GLU A 35 3.84 2.52 -5.99
CA GLU A 35 4.81 3.37 -6.69
C GLU A 35 5.09 2.90 -8.13
N LEU A 36 5.03 1.58 -8.38
CA LEU A 36 5.25 0.98 -9.70
C LEU A 36 4.01 1.01 -10.59
N TYR A 37 2.82 0.72 -10.04
CA TYR A 37 1.63 0.44 -10.85
C TYR A 37 0.60 1.57 -10.90
N ALA A 38 0.64 2.53 -9.97
CA ALA A 38 -0.22 3.70 -10.02
C ALA A 38 0.38 4.80 -10.92
N ARG A 39 -0.49 5.56 -11.59
CA ARG A 39 -0.03 6.67 -12.43
C ARG A 39 0.56 7.78 -11.57
N GLN A 40 1.78 8.22 -11.89
CA GLN A 40 2.37 9.40 -11.24
C GLN A 40 1.72 10.68 -11.74
N GLN A 41 1.42 11.59 -10.82
CA GLN A 41 0.85 12.89 -11.09
C GLN A 41 1.47 13.95 -10.18
N TYR A 42 2.03 15.01 -10.76
CA TYR A 42 2.48 16.17 -10.00
C TYR A 42 1.29 17.11 -9.74
N ALA A 43 1.12 17.49 -8.47
CA ALA A 43 0.12 18.46 -8.05
C ALA A 43 0.69 19.26 -6.87
N GLU A 44 0.46 20.58 -6.85
CA GLU A 44 0.86 21.45 -5.73
C GLU A 44 2.36 21.38 -5.38
N GLY A 45 3.22 21.16 -6.39
CA GLY A 45 4.67 21.02 -6.19
C GLY A 45 5.12 19.70 -5.58
N MET A 46 4.21 18.74 -5.40
CA MET A 46 4.50 17.42 -4.83
C MET A 46 4.14 16.31 -5.83
N LEU A 47 4.83 15.17 -5.70
CA LEU A 47 4.48 13.94 -6.42
C LEU A 47 3.34 13.22 -5.69
N PHE A 48 2.29 12.89 -6.44
CA PHE A 48 1.20 12.01 -6.03
C PHE A 48 1.13 10.79 -6.95
N PHE A 49 0.51 9.74 -6.44
CA PHE A 49 0.13 8.55 -7.18
C PHE A 49 -1.40 8.56 -7.33
N ASP A 50 -1.88 8.56 -8.57
CA ASP A 50 -3.29 8.43 -8.89
C ASP A 50 -3.69 6.96 -8.87
N THR A 51 -4.32 6.55 -7.78
CA THR A 51 -4.77 5.18 -7.54
C THR A 51 -6.00 4.78 -8.36
N SER A 52 -6.58 5.72 -9.10
CA SER A 52 -7.68 5.44 -10.05
C SER A 52 -7.17 5.16 -11.46
N ARG A 53 -5.87 5.34 -11.73
CA ARG A 53 -5.25 5.16 -13.05
C ARG A 53 -4.00 4.30 -12.95
N ALA A 54 -3.88 3.32 -13.85
CA ALA A 54 -2.66 2.54 -13.96
C ALA A 54 -1.52 3.33 -14.61
N VAL A 55 -0.30 2.90 -14.34
CA VAL A 55 0.89 3.35 -15.08
C VAL A 55 0.79 2.94 -16.56
N SER A 56 0.35 1.70 -16.82
CA SER A 56 0.21 1.11 -18.15
C SER A 56 -1.17 1.39 -18.75
N ASP A 57 -1.23 1.45 -20.08
CA ASP A 57 -2.47 1.57 -20.85
C ASP A 57 -2.95 0.19 -21.36
N GLY A 58 -4.20 0.11 -21.82
CA GLY A 58 -4.73 -1.11 -22.45
C GLY A 58 -4.99 -2.27 -21.48
N ALA A 59 -4.71 -3.51 -21.93
CA ALA A 59 -5.00 -4.73 -21.17
C ALA A 59 -4.18 -4.83 -19.87
N ASP A 60 -2.91 -4.38 -19.90
CA ASP A 60 -2.03 -4.39 -18.73
C ASP A 60 -2.49 -3.38 -17.67
N GLY A 61 -3.11 -2.27 -18.08
CA GLY A 61 -3.64 -1.27 -17.15
C GLY A 61 -4.72 -1.81 -16.20
N LEU A 62 -5.52 -2.80 -16.63
CA LEU A 62 -6.51 -3.44 -15.75
C LEU A 62 -5.84 -4.27 -14.65
N ARG A 63 -4.74 -4.96 -15.00
CA ARG A 63 -3.95 -5.75 -14.04
C ARG A 63 -3.26 -4.84 -13.03
N ASP A 64 -2.63 -3.77 -13.52
CA ASP A 64 -1.94 -2.79 -12.68
C ASP A 64 -2.90 -2.13 -11.68
N LEU A 65 -4.10 -1.74 -12.13
CA LEU A 65 -5.14 -1.21 -11.25
C LEU A 65 -5.60 -2.22 -10.19
N ALA A 66 -5.68 -3.51 -10.55
CA ALA A 66 -6.03 -4.55 -9.58
C ALA A 66 -4.95 -4.71 -8.50
N ILE A 67 -3.67 -4.60 -8.88
CA ILE A 67 -2.54 -4.62 -7.93
C ILE A 67 -2.62 -3.42 -6.99
N VAL A 68 -2.82 -2.20 -7.52
CA VAL A 68 -2.94 -0.98 -6.70
C VAL A 68 -4.10 -1.08 -5.73
N LYS A 69 -5.28 -1.55 -6.17
CA LYS A 69 -6.45 -1.73 -5.28
C LYS A 69 -6.15 -2.73 -4.16
N ARG A 70 -5.53 -3.87 -4.49
CA ARG A 70 -5.13 -4.87 -3.49
C ARG A 70 -4.14 -4.28 -2.47
N ALA A 71 -3.20 -3.47 -2.92
CA ALA A 71 -2.24 -2.80 -2.05
C ALA A 71 -2.93 -1.82 -1.09
N LEU A 72 -3.90 -1.02 -1.58
CA LEU A 72 -4.70 -0.13 -0.74
C LEU A 72 -5.53 -0.89 0.30
N ASP A 73 -6.17 -1.99 -0.10
CA ASP A 73 -6.95 -2.83 0.81
C ASP A 73 -6.03 -3.47 1.87
N TYR A 74 -4.84 -3.91 1.49
CA TYR A 74 -3.85 -4.45 2.41
C TYR A 74 -3.38 -3.40 3.43
N ILE A 75 -3.04 -2.19 2.98
CA ILE A 75 -2.65 -1.07 3.86
C ILE A 75 -3.79 -0.75 4.84
N ALA A 76 -5.03 -0.69 4.35
CA ALA A 76 -6.19 -0.43 5.20
C ALA A 76 -6.40 -1.53 6.25
N ALA A 77 -6.21 -2.81 5.88
CA ALA A 77 -6.37 -3.94 6.78
C ALA A 77 -5.25 -4.05 7.83
N ARG A 78 -4.01 -3.70 7.48
CA ARG A 78 -2.88 -3.70 8.43
C ARG A 78 -2.92 -2.51 9.39
N GLY A 79 -3.44 -1.37 8.95
CA GLY A 79 -3.50 -0.15 9.76
C GLY A 79 -2.14 0.57 9.85
N ASP A 80 -1.83 1.15 11.00
CA ASP A 80 -0.72 2.09 11.14
C ASP A 80 0.63 1.44 11.54
N MET A 81 1.08 0.45 10.76
CA MET A 81 2.24 -0.40 11.13
C MET A 81 3.59 0.09 10.60
N TRP A 82 3.60 0.95 9.57
CA TRP A 82 4.82 1.35 8.89
C TRP A 82 5.45 2.62 9.48
N HIS A 83 6.72 2.87 9.15
CA HIS A 83 7.40 4.14 9.44
C HIS A 83 6.93 5.29 8.53
N TRP A 84 6.14 4.98 7.51
CA TRP A 84 5.46 5.93 6.63
C TRP A 84 3.94 5.82 6.77
N ARG A 85 3.22 6.81 6.24
CA ARG A 85 1.76 6.80 6.12
C ARG A 85 1.31 7.15 4.71
N LEU A 86 0.21 6.55 4.28
CA LEU A 86 -0.44 6.89 3.04
C LEU A 86 -1.38 8.09 3.26
N LYS A 87 -1.03 9.25 2.74
CA LYS A 87 -1.84 10.48 2.81
C LYS A 87 -2.63 10.68 1.53
N ARG A 88 -3.95 10.86 1.67
CA ARG A 88 -4.85 11.21 0.57
C ARG A 88 -4.87 12.72 0.37
N HIS A 89 -4.94 13.15 -0.89
CA HIS A 89 -5.15 14.55 -1.24
C HIS A 89 -6.57 14.99 -0.86
N ILE A 90 -6.72 16.21 -0.32
CA ILE A 90 -8.00 16.67 0.24
C ILE A 90 -9.11 16.84 -0.82
N ASN A 91 -8.74 17.33 -2.01
CA ASN A 91 -9.70 17.58 -3.10
C ASN A 91 -9.88 16.37 -4.03
N ASN A 92 -9.01 15.36 -3.93
CA ASN A 92 -9.10 14.17 -4.78
C ASN A 92 -8.55 12.95 -4.01
N PRO A 93 -9.40 12.17 -3.33
CA PRO A 93 -8.96 11.04 -2.51
C PRO A 93 -8.26 9.91 -3.26
N ALA A 94 -8.33 9.89 -4.61
CA ALA A 94 -7.59 8.95 -5.44
C ALA A 94 -6.11 9.32 -5.59
N LEU A 95 -5.76 10.59 -5.40
CA LEU A 95 -4.38 11.04 -5.34
C LEU A 95 -3.83 10.79 -3.93
N VAL A 96 -2.78 9.98 -3.86
CA VAL A 96 -2.13 9.61 -2.61
C VAL A 96 -0.64 9.91 -2.65
N ARG A 97 -0.04 10.12 -1.48
CA ARG A 97 1.40 10.22 -1.33
C ARG A 97 1.86 9.55 -0.04
N PHE A 98 3.10 9.08 -0.04
CA PHE A 98 3.73 8.54 1.16
C PHE A 98 4.41 9.67 1.95
N GLU A 99 4.17 9.71 3.25
CA GLU A 99 4.84 10.62 4.18
C GLU A 99 5.56 9.81 5.24
N GLU A 100 6.83 10.12 5.48
CA GLU A 100 7.58 9.55 6.59
C GLU A 100 7.04 10.07 7.93
N LYS A 101 6.87 9.17 8.90
CA LYS A 101 6.47 9.54 10.27
C LYS A 101 7.70 10.11 10.97
N GLY A 102 7.55 11.32 11.50
CA GLY A 102 8.64 11.99 12.22
C GLY A 102 9.65 12.70 11.32
N ALA A 103 9.38 12.86 10.02
CA ALA A 103 10.10 13.85 9.23
C ALA A 103 9.74 15.25 9.78
N GLU A 104 10.60 15.79 10.64
CA GLU A 104 10.55 17.18 11.05
C GLU A 104 10.51 18.06 9.80
N VAL A 105 9.46 18.87 9.68
CA VAL A 105 9.45 19.98 8.73
C VAL A 105 10.57 20.91 9.20
N PRO A 106 11.64 21.15 8.42
CA PRO A 106 12.61 22.15 8.81
C PRO A 106 11.85 23.46 8.96
N HIS A 107 11.69 23.93 10.20
CA HIS A 107 11.29 25.29 10.47
C HIS A 107 12.43 26.13 9.90
N GLY A 108 12.19 26.71 8.73
CA GLY A 108 12.98 27.83 8.26
C GLY A 108 12.71 28.97 9.21
N ASP A 109 13.55 29.09 10.23
CA ASP A 109 13.65 30.30 11.03
C ASP A 109 14.04 31.44 10.06
N ASN A 110 13.15 32.41 9.93
CA ASN A 110 13.39 33.68 9.24
C ASN A 110 13.48 34.81 10.25
#